data_AF-A0A5N7CTL8-F1
#
_entry.id   AF-A0A5N7CTL8-F1
#
_cell.length_a   1.000
_cell.length_b   1.000
_cell.length_c   1.000
_cell.angle_alpha   90.00
_cell.angle_beta   90.00
_cell.angle_gamma   90.00
#
_symmetry.space_group_name_H-M   'P 1'
#
loop_
_entity.id
_entity.type
_entity.pdbx_description
1 polymer ?
#
loop_
_entity_poly.entity_id
_entity_poly.type
_entity_poly.pdbx_seq_one_letter_code
_entity_poly.pdbx_strand_id
1 'polypeptide(L)'
;MNVASNKTILGDGNKGIIKVKGLRFNNGVSNIIFQNVQNSDLNPDETSYSAGCDGYTYWGFEMVGEADQITMQSCYIYKTAGRSPALSGGTPLHAVNNVWEKNNGHELEGGESTARGIFEGSVWINVSMIVGGYTGRLFNTPDSSSAGDYKTVLSRLAK
;
A
#
# COMPACT_ATOMS: atom_id res chain seq x y z
N MET A 1 -5.67 -13.46 -13.77
CA MET A 1 -5.13 -14.82 -14.00
C MET A 1 -4.87 -15.45 -12.66
N ASN A 2 -5.29 -16.70 -12.44
CA ASN A 2 -5.01 -17.37 -11.16
C ASN A 2 -3.57 -17.88 -11.16
N VAL A 3 -2.84 -17.67 -10.07
CA VAL A 3 -1.46 -18.16 -9.91
C VAL A 3 -1.45 -19.23 -8.83
N ALA A 4 -0.87 -20.39 -9.14
CA ALA A 4 -0.73 -21.50 -8.21
C ALA A 4 0.43 -21.29 -7.21
N SER A 5 0.48 -22.10 -6.15
CA SER A 5 1.57 -22.08 -5.19
C SER A 5 2.94 -22.40 -5.81
N ASN A 6 4.01 -21.99 -5.12
CA ASN A 6 5.40 -22.26 -5.49
C ASN A 6 5.73 -21.72 -6.90
N LYS A 7 5.60 -20.41 -7.08
CA LYS A 7 5.87 -19.73 -8.36
C LYS A 7 6.75 -18.51 -8.15
N THR A 8 7.69 -18.33 -9.07
CA THR A 8 8.42 -17.07 -9.24
C THR A 8 8.06 -16.51 -10.60
N ILE A 9 7.54 -15.29 -10.62
CA ILE A 9 7.25 -14.52 -11.82
C ILE A 9 8.28 -13.39 -11.86
N LEU A 10 9.21 -13.48 -12.81
CA LEU A 10 10.35 -12.58 -12.94
C LEU A 10 10.37 -11.98 -14.35
N GLY A 11 10.46 -10.66 -14.45
CA GLY A 11 10.65 -9.99 -15.74
C GLY A 11 12.12 -9.85 -16.15
N ASP A 12 12.37 -9.92 -17.45
CA ASP A 12 13.68 -9.64 -18.07
C ASP A 12 13.84 -8.14 -18.34
N GLY A 13 14.72 -7.48 -17.59
CA GLY A 13 14.98 -6.05 -17.73
C GLY A 13 13.69 -5.24 -17.70
N ASN A 14 13.41 -4.46 -18.74
CA ASN A 14 12.20 -3.64 -18.88
C ASN A 14 11.09 -4.30 -19.73
N LYS A 15 11.19 -5.61 -20.02
CA LYS A 15 10.27 -6.31 -20.94
C LYS A 15 9.17 -7.08 -20.23
N GLY A 16 9.28 -7.30 -18.92
CA GLY A 16 8.28 -8.00 -18.12
C GLY A 16 7.00 -7.16 -17.99
N ILE A 17 6.06 -7.32 -18.91
CA ILE A 17 4.82 -6.53 -18.94
C ILE A 17 3.61 -7.46 -19.04
N ILE A 18 2.65 -7.28 -18.15
CA ILE A 18 1.32 -7.90 -18.16
C ILE A 18 0.30 -6.77 -18.41
N LYS A 19 -0.54 -6.94 -19.44
CA LYS A 19 -1.61 -6.01 -19.80
C LYS A 19 -2.96 -6.70 -19.87
N VAL A 20 -4.05 -5.93 -19.83
CA VAL A 20 -5.45 -6.36 -20.05
C VAL A 20 -6.01 -7.30 -18.98
N LYS A 21 -5.17 -8.03 -18.23
CA LYS A 21 -5.60 -8.96 -17.19
C LYS A 21 -4.64 -8.98 -16.00
N GLY A 22 -5.14 -8.64 -14.81
CA GLY A 22 -4.36 -8.70 -13.58
C GLY A 22 -4.14 -10.13 -13.07
N LEU A 23 -3.47 -10.27 -11.93
CA LEU A 23 -3.21 -11.55 -11.25
C LEU A 23 -4.14 -11.74 -10.05
N ARG A 24 -4.39 -12.99 -9.69
CA ARG A 24 -5.20 -13.38 -8.53
C ARG A 24 -4.53 -14.53 -7.80
N PHE A 25 -4.35 -14.34 -6.49
CA PHE A 25 -3.90 -15.36 -5.55
C PHE A 25 -5.10 -15.68 -4.64
N ASN A 26 -5.68 -16.87 -4.78
CA ASN A 26 -6.88 -17.26 -4.04
C ASN A 26 -6.82 -18.72 -3.62
N ASN A 27 -7.80 -19.17 -2.83
CA ASN A 27 -7.96 -20.58 -2.46
C ASN A 27 -6.72 -21.17 -1.76
N GLY A 28 -6.11 -20.40 -0.86
CA GLY A 28 -4.99 -20.87 -0.02
C GLY A 28 -3.66 -21.05 -0.74
N VAL A 29 -3.49 -20.49 -1.95
CA VAL A 29 -2.18 -20.51 -2.62
C VAL A 29 -1.14 -19.75 -1.81
N SER A 30 0.11 -20.23 -1.85
CA SER A 30 1.19 -19.72 -1.01
C SER A 30 2.56 -19.87 -1.70
N ASN A 31 3.58 -19.22 -1.14
CA ASN A 31 4.96 -19.23 -1.66
C ASN A 31 5.05 -18.72 -3.11
N ILE A 32 4.79 -17.44 -3.30
CA ILE A 32 4.80 -16.78 -4.61
C ILE A 32 5.69 -15.54 -4.55
N ILE A 33 6.55 -15.38 -5.56
CA ILE A 33 7.39 -14.19 -5.78
C ILE A 33 6.98 -13.54 -7.10
N PHE A 34 6.74 -12.23 -7.08
CA PHE A 34 6.46 -11.41 -8.26
C PHE A 34 7.45 -10.24 -8.29
N GLN A 35 8.35 -10.23 -9.27
CA GLN A 35 9.50 -9.31 -9.27
C GLN A 35 9.77 -8.77 -10.67
N ASN A 36 10.06 -7.46 -10.74
CA ASN A 36 10.46 -6.78 -11.97
C ASN A 36 9.47 -6.96 -13.13
N VAL A 37 8.17 -6.89 -12.83
CA VAL A 37 7.10 -6.97 -13.83
C VAL A 37 6.16 -5.78 -13.67
N GLN A 38 5.86 -5.12 -14.79
CA GLN A 38 4.83 -4.11 -14.89
C GLN A 38 3.46 -4.78 -15.12
N ASN A 39 2.47 -4.45 -14.30
CA ASN A 39 1.08 -4.84 -14.51
C ASN A 39 0.25 -3.56 -14.75
N SER A 40 -0.21 -3.35 -15.98
CA SER A 40 -0.85 -2.10 -16.39
C SER A 40 -1.99 -2.32 -17.38
N ASP A 41 -2.67 -1.24 -17.78
CA ASP A 41 -3.64 -1.24 -18.87
C ASP A 41 -4.73 -2.32 -18.68
N LEU A 42 -5.25 -2.41 -17.45
CA LEU A 42 -6.37 -3.28 -17.10
C LEU A 42 -7.66 -2.55 -17.47
N ASN A 43 -8.33 -3.03 -18.51
CA ASN A 43 -9.41 -2.31 -19.21
C ASN A 43 -8.90 -1.04 -19.92
N PRO A 44 -8.03 -1.17 -20.95
CA PRO A 44 -7.33 -0.05 -21.58
C PRO A 44 -8.24 0.98 -22.26
N ASP A 45 -9.46 0.58 -22.66
CA ASP A 45 -10.45 1.45 -23.28
C ASP A 45 -10.96 2.55 -22.30
N GLU A 46 -10.63 2.43 -21.01
CA GLU A 46 -11.07 3.29 -19.91
C GLU A 46 -9.90 4.05 -19.23
N THR A 47 -8.79 4.32 -19.93
CA THR A 47 -7.51 4.74 -19.28
C THR A 47 -7.38 6.21 -18.92
N SER A 48 -8.19 7.13 -19.46
CA SER A 48 -8.14 8.55 -19.13
C SER A 48 -9.01 8.97 -17.94
N TYR A 49 -9.56 8.01 -17.20
CA TYR A 49 -10.59 8.27 -16.20
C TYR A 49 -10.03 8.12 -14.78
N SER A 50 -10.42 9.05 -13.91
CA SER A 50 -10.31 8.91 -12.47
C SER A 50 -11.67 9.11 -11.83
N ALA A 51 -11.87 8.56 -10.64
CA ALA A 51 -13.12 8.76 -9.89
C ALA A 51 -13.40 10.25 -9.61
N GLY A 52 -12.34 11.06 -9.47
CA GLY A 52 -12.41 12.51 -9.30
C GLY A 52 -12.38 13.33 -10.60
N CYS A 53 -12.33 12.70 -11.78
CA CYS A 53 -12.25 13.36 -13.09
C CYS A 53 -11.06 14.34 -13.26
N ASP A 54 -9.93 14.04 -12.61
CA ASP A 54 -8.75 14.90 -12.45
C ASP A 54 -7.41 14.20 -12.76
N GLY A 55 -7.45 12.91 -13.13
CA GLY A 55 -6.27 12.11 -13.43
C GLY A 55 -5.46 11.63 -12.21
N TYR A 56 -6.04 11.63 -11.01
CA TYR A 56 -5.48 11.00 -9.80
C TYR A 56 -6.22 9.70 -9.47
N THR A 57 -5.50 8.59 -9.27
CA THR A 57 -6.18 7.31 -8.99
C THR A 57 -6.69 7.27 -7.55
N TYR A 58 -7.98 6.96 -7.36
CA TYR A 58 -8.56 6.78 -6.02
C TYR A 58 -8.31 5.37 -5.48
N TRP A 59 -8.13 4.38 -6.35
CA TRP A 59 -8.09 2.96 -5.99
C TRP A 59 -6.64 2.45 -5.93
N GLY A 60 -5.92 2.78 -4.85
CA GLY A 60 -4.53 2.35 -4.64
C GLY A 60 -4.42 0.94 -4.04
N PHE A 61 -4.43 0.86 -2.72
CA PHE A 61 -4.31 -0.34 -1.91
C PHE A 61 -5.50 -0.50 -0.98
N GLU A 62 -6.20 -1.62 -1.08
CA GLU A 62 -7.32 -2.00 -0.21
C GLU A 62 -6.87 -3.19 0.66
N MET A 63 -6.46 -2.91 1.90
CA MET A 63 -5.93 -3.92 2.84
C MET A 63 -6.99 -4.25 3.89
N VAL A 64 -7.86 -5.19 3.57
CA VAL A 64 -9.08 -5.51 4.33
C VAL A 64 -9.12 -6.98 4.79
N GLY A 65 -7.95 -7.64 4.83
CA GLY A 65 -7.85 -9.03 5.28
C GLY A 65 -8.19 -9.21 6.75
N GLU A 66 -8.62 -10.42 7.09
CA GLU A 66 -9.08 -10.77 8.44
C GLU A 66 -7.92 -10.80 9.46
N ALA A 67 -6.78 -11.37 9.08
CA ALA A 67 -5.64 -11.60 9.97
C ALA A 67 -4.29 -11.47 9.24
N ASP A 68 -4.21 -10.57 8.26
CA ASP A 68 -3.03 -10.41 7.43
C ASP A 68 -1.90 -9.73 8.20
N GLN A 69 -0.65 -10.00 7.82
CA GLN A 69 0.52 -9.26 8.30
C GLN A 69 1.26 -8.73 7.08
N ILE A 70 1.28 -7.40 6.92
CA ILE A 70 1.78 -6.76 5.70
C ILE A 70 2.96 -5.85 6.04
N THR A 71 4.05 -6.00 5.31
CA THR A 71 5.16 -5.03 5.27
C THR A 71 5.13 -4.30 3.94
N MET A 72 5.08 -2.97 3.99
CA MET A 72 5.27 -2.11 2.82
C MET A 72 6.54 -1.31 3.02
N GLN A 73 7.55 -1.58 2.21
CA GLN A 73 8.88 -0.99 2.39
C GLN A 73 9.45 -0.49 1.08
N SER A 74 9.98 0.74 1.11
CA SER A 74 10.68 1.34 -0.03
C SER A 74 9.85 1.39 -1.32
N CYS A 75 8.55 1.54 -1.17
CA CYS A 75 7.61 1.77 -2.25
C CYS A 75 7.52 3.26 -2.59
N TYR A 76 7.21 3.55 -3.85
CA TYR A 76 6.87 4.90 -4.32
C TYR A 76 5.40 4.93 -4.74
N ILE A 77 4.61 5.71 -4.00
CA ILE A 77 3.17 5.89 -4.18
C ILE A 77 2.99 7.27 -4.77
N TYR A 78 2.46 7.34 -5.99
CA TYR A 78 2.47 8.56 -6.78
C TYR A 78 1.12 8.83 -7.43
N LYS A 79 0.67 10.08 -7.36
CA LYS A 79 -0.49 10.61 -8.09
C LYS A 79 -1.81 9.90 -7.74
N THR A 80 -2.15 9.93 -6.44
CA THR A 80 -3.33 9.28 -5.86
C THR A 80 -4.35 10.29 -5.31
N ALA A 81 -5.59 9.87 -5.09
CA ALA A 81 -6.65 10.69 -4.48
C ALA A 81 -7.24 10.06 -3.20
N GLY A 82 -6.96 8.78 -2.96
CA GLY A 82 -7.57 7.98 -1.90
C GLY A 82 -6.90 6.63 -1.77
N ARG A 83 -7.33 5.83 -0.79
CA ARG A 83 -6.95 4.42 -0.60
C ARG A 83 -5.47 4.14 -0.81
N SER A 84 -4.62 4.91 -0.17
CA SER A 84 -3.18 4.85 -0.39
C SER A 84 -2.39 4.73 0.91
N PRO A 85 -2.64 3.72 1.76
CA PRO A 85 -3.67 2.65 1.67
C PRO A 85 -5.01 2.93 2.38
N ALA A 86 -6.03 2.14 2.03
CA ALA A 86 -7.18 1.85 2.90
C ALA A 86 -6.87 0.66 3.80
N LEU A 87 -6.98 0.81 5.12
CA LEU A 87 -6.78 -0.28 6.09
C LEU A 87 -8.08 -0.60 6.83
N SER A 88 -8.49 -1.87 6.81
CA SER A 88 -9.63 -2.39 7.59
C SER A 88 -9.32 -3.79 8.11
N GLY A 89 -10.31 -4.47 8.66
CA GLY A 89 -10.15 -5.82 9.18
C GLY A 89 -9.21 -5.87 10.39
N GLY A 90 -8.56 -7.01 10.58
CA GLY A 90 -7.56 -7.22 11.64
C GLY A 90 -6.12 -7.05 11.16
N THR A 91 -5.90 -6.42 9.99
CA THR A 91 -4.59 -6.34 9.33
C THR A 91 -3.66 -5.30 9.98
N PRO A 92 -2.57 -5.68 10.66
CA PRO A 92 -1.43 -4.81 10.90
C PRO A 92 -0.61 -4.55 9.63
N LEU A 93 -0.51 -3.27 9.26
CA LEU A 93 0.46 -2.78 8.28
C LEU A 93 1.70 -2.23 8.99
N HIS A 94 2.89 -2.66 8.57
CA HIS A 94 4.15 -1.97 8.83
C HIS A 94 4.64 -1.27 7.56
N ALA A 95 4.48 0.05 7.50
CA ALA A 95 4.92 0.89 6.41
C ALA A 95 6.21 1.63 6.79
N VAL A 96 7.31 1.32 6.12
CA VAL A 96 8.63 1.87 6.44
C VAL A 96 9.39 2.36 5.22
N ASN A 97 9.97 3.56 5.29
CA ASN A 97 10.83 4.12 4.24
C ASN A 97 10.15 4.21 2.87
N ASN A 98 8.86 4.54 2.82
CA ASN A 98 8.14 4.75 1.56
C ASN A 98 8.09 6.24 1.22
N VAL A 99 7.81 6.55 -0.04
CA VAL A 99 7.56 7.91 -0.52
C VAL A 99 6.12 7.99 -1.03
N TRP A 100 5.36 8.94 -0.51
CA TRP A 100 4.06 9.35 -1.03
C TRP A 100 4.20 10.73 -1.66
N GLU A 101 3.83 10.86 -2.93
CA GLU A 101 3.96 12.10 -3.67
C GLU A 101 2.73 12.41 -4.54
N LYS A 102 2.31 13.68 -4.52
CA LYS A 102 1.19 14.23 -5.30
C LYS A 102 -0.10 13.46 -4.98
N ASN A 103 -0.68 13.79 -3.84
CA ASN A 103 -2.03 13.37 -3.51
C ASN A 103 -2.92 14.60 -3.37
N ASN A 104 -4.07 14.59 -4.06
CA ASN A 104 -4.99 15.73 -4.08
C ASN A 104 -6.28 15.50 -3.27
N GLY A 105 -6.40 14.35 -2.59
CA GLY A 105 -7.51 14.01 -1.70
C GLY A 105 -6.97 13.63 -0.32
N HIS A 106 -6.97 12.34 -0.02
CA HIS A 106 -6.34 11.79 1.18
C HIS A 106 -5.54 10.51 0.90
N GLU A 107 -4.59 10.16 1.76
CA GLU A 107 -3.81 8.92 1.62
C GLU A 107 -4.45 7.77 2.42
N LEU A 108 -4.39 7.86 3.75
CA LEU A 108 -4.87 6.82 4.66
C LEU A 108 -6.37 6.95 4.87
N GLU A 109 -7.10 5.87 4.62
CA GLU A 109 -8.52 5.72 4.99
C GLU A 109 -8.78 4.36 5.64
N GLY A 110 -9.97 4.18 6.22
CA GLY A 110 -10.34 2.91 6.85
C GLY A 110 -11.52 3.03 7.80
N GLY A 111 -12.30 1.96 7.94
CA GLY A 111 -13.59 2.01 8.64
C GLY A 111 -13.64 1.28 9.98
N GLU A 112 -12.75 0.30 10.21
CA GLU A 112 -12.88 -0.59 11.36
C GLU A 112 -11.94 -0.20 12.51
N SER A 113 -12.46 -0.30 13.73
CA SER A 113 -11.70 -0.04 14.96
C SER A 113 -10.58 -1.04 15.22
N THR A 114 -10.51 -2.12 14.44
CA THR A 114 -9.48 -3.16 14.46
C THR A 114 -8.30 -2.87 13.54
N ALA A 115 -8.41 -1.94 12.58
CA ALA A 115 -7.33 -1.61 11.67
C ALA A 115 -6.10 -1.04 12.41
N ARG A 116 -4.89 -1.54 12.10
CA ARG A 116 -3.64 -1.11 12.74
C ARG A 116 -2.57 -0.78 11.70
N GLY A 117 -1.86 0.32 11.91
CA GLY A 117 -0.75 0.69 11.05
C GLY A 117 0.41 1.30 11.83
N ILE A 118 1.63 0.94 11.48
CA ILE A 118 2.88 1.56 11.94
C ILE A 118 3.52 2.25 10.74
N PHE A 119 3.77 3.56 10.85
CA PHE A 119 4.35 4.39 9.79
C PHE A 119 5.61 5.08 10.31
N GLU A 120 6.77 4.70 9.77
CA GLU A 120 8.08 5.24 10.17
C GLU A 120 8.99 5.48 8.94
N GLY A 121 9.95 6.40 9.07
CA GLY A 121 10.94 6.72 8.03
C GLY A 121 10.40 7.14 6.66
N SER A 122 9.10 7.45 6.56
CA SER A 122 8.43 7.73 5.29
C SER A 122 8.32 9.22 5.00
N VAL A 123 8.29 9.57 3.72
CA VAL A 123 8.25 10.96 3.25
C VAL A 123 6.93 11.24 2.54
N TRP A 124 6.32 12.38 2.84
CA TRP A 124 5.05 12.84 2.27
C TRP A 124 5.27 14.17 1.54
N ILE A 125 5.07 14.21 0.23
CA ILE A 125 5.40 15.35 -0.63
C ILE A 125 4.15 15.77 -1.40
N ASN A 126 3.68 17.01 -1.22
CA ASN A 126 2.47 17.51 -1.89
C ASN A 126 1.27 16.58 -1.68
N VAL A 127 1.04 16.19 -0.43
CA VAL A 127 -0.08 15.36 0.00
C VAL A 127 -1.11 16.26 0.68
N SER A 128 -2.32 16.35 0.12
CA SER A 128 -3.40 17.18 0.67
C SER A 128 -3.79 16.79 2.10
N MET A 129 -3.92 15.48 2.36
CA MET A 129 -4.29 14.96 3.67
C MET A 129 -3.68 13.58 3.87
N ILE A 130 -2.81 13.41 4.88
CA ILE A 130 -2.19 12.11 5.16
C ILE A 130 -3.23 11.12 5.72
N VAL A 131 -4.06 11.57 6.66
CA VAL A 131 -5.08 10.72 7.30
C VAL A 131 -6.46 11.32 7.06
N GLY A 132 -7.28 10.63 6.26
CA GLY A 132 -8.68 10.93 6.06
C GLY A 132 -9.56 10.34 7.16
N GLY A 133 -10.67 9.70 6.76
CA GLY A 133 -11.53 8.97 7.69
C GLY A 133 -10.85 7.69 8.18
N TYR A 134 -10.48 7.63 9.46
CA TYR A 134 -9.82 6.47 10.06
C TYR A 134 -10.30 6.20 11.49
N THR A 135 -10.99 5.08 11.71
CA THR A 135 -11.48 4.65 13.04
C THR A 135 -10.49 3.73 13.77
N GLY A 136 -9.49 3.19 13.06
CA GLY A 136 -8.47 2.33 13.60
C GLY A 136 -7.44 3.05 14.47
N ARG A 137 -6.28 2.41 14.69
CA ARG A 137 -5.13 3.03 15.37
C ARG A 137 -3.93 3.10 14.44
N LEU A 138 -3.31 4.27 14.38
CA LEU A 138 -2.04 4.49 13.73
C LEU A 138 -0.99 4.74 14.80
N PHE A 139 0.20 4.23 14.55
CA PHE A 139 1.38 4.53 15.31
C PHE A 139 2.40 5.17 14.38
N ASN A 140 2.83 6.37 14.73
CA ASN A 140 3.82 7.14 13.98
C ASN A 140 4.88 7.67 14.94
N THR A 141 5.93 8.24 14.38
CA THR A 141 7.01 8.88 15.14
C THR A 141 6.92 10.39 14.94
N PRO A 142 6.02 11.10 15.65
CA PRO A 142 5.82 12.53 15.44
C PRO A 142 7.07 13.37 15.77
N ASP A 143 7.94 12.86 16.64
CA ASP A 143 9.17 13.51 17.05
C ASP A 143 10.22 12.51 17.56
N SER A 144 11.44 12.98 17.81
CA SER A 144 12.54 12.13 18.28
C SER A 144 12.33 11.56 19.68
N SER A 145 11.44 12.13 20.50
CA SER A 145 11.13 11.62 21.83
C SER A 145 10.26 10.37 21.78
N SER A 146 9.33 10.31 20.81
CA SER A 146 8.47 9.15 20.54
C SER A 146 9.20 7.95 19.92
N ALA A 147 10.42 8.15 19.39
CA ALA A 147 11.19 7.07 18.75
C ALA A 147 11.54 5.92 19.71
N GLY A 148 11.57 6.18 21.02
CA GLY A 148 11.86 5.21 22.08
C GLY A 148 10.80 4.12 22.24
N ASP A 149 9.55 4.42 21.89
CA ASP A 149 8.39 3.54 22.10
C ASP A 149 8.49 2.24 21.29
N TYR A 150 9.28 2.24 20.22
CA TYR A 150 9.55 1.08 19.38
C TYR A 150 10.52 0.08 20.01
N LYS A 151 11.34 0.49 21.01
CA LYS A 151 12.41 -0.35 21.56
C LYS A 151 11.89 -1.63 22.22
N THR A 152 10.74 -1.55 22.89
CA THR A 152 10.16 -2.68 23.62
C THR A 152 9.61 -3.75 22.69
N VAL A 153 9.18 -3.38 21.48
CA VAL A 153 8.51 -4.29 20.53
C VAL A 153 9.40 -4.65 19.35
N LEU A 154 10.08 -3.67 18.75
CA LEU A 154 10.95 -3.87 17.57
C LEU A 154 12.43 -3.99 17.92
N SER A 155 12.79 -3.90 19.21
CA SER A 155 14.20 -3.94 19.68
C SER A 155 15.09 -2.85 19.08
N ARG A 156 14.50 -1.78 18.54
CA ARG A 156 15.20 -0.62 17.97
C ARG A 156 14.36 0.66 18.10
N LEU A 157 15.01 1.79 17.88
CA LEU A 157 14.30 3.07 17.67
C LEU A 157 13.55 3.06 16.35
N ALA A 158 12.53 3.93 16.25
CA ALA A 158 11.90 4.25 14.98
C ALA A 158 12.91 4.78 13.95
N LYS A 159 12.61 4.58 12.66
CA LYS A 159 13.34 5.19 11.54
C LYS A 159 12.79 6.56 11.17
#